data_AF-A0A0E0PHJ4-F1
#
_entry.id   AF-A0A0E0PHJ4-F1
#
_cell.length_a   1.000
_cell.length_b   1.000
_cell.length_c   1.000
_cell.angle_alpha   90.00
_cell.angle_beta   90.00
_cell.angle_gamma   90.00
#
_symmetry.space_group_name_H-M   'P 1'
#
loop_
_entity.id
_entity.type
_entity.pdbx_description
1 polymer ?
#
loop_
_entity_poly.entity_id
_entity_poly.type
_entity_poly.pdbx_seq_one_letter_code
_entity_poly.pdbx_strand_id
1 'polypeptide(L)' 'MRDGNRRSVASFYNPAFEATISPTVEGGAGAGGEYPEYVFGEYMDVYAKQKFDAKEPRFEASPSY' A
#
# COMPACT_ATOMS: atom_id res chain seq x y z
N MET A 1 -12.19 -23.73 -26.73
CA MET A 1 -12.70 -23.31 -25.41
C MET A 1 -11.68 -23.79 -24.38
N ARG A 2 -11.29 -22.97 -23.39
CA ARG A 2 -10.30 -23.41 -22.38
C ARG A 2 -11.03 -24.16 -21.27
N ASP A 3 -10.89 -25.48 -21.22
CA ASP A 3 -11.42 -26.34 -20.14
C ASP A 3 -10.52 -26.31 -18.88
N GLY A 4 -10.09 -25.12 -18.47
CA GLY A 4 -9.15 -24.93 -17.36
C GLY A 4 -9.84 -24.43 -16.11
N ASN A 5 -9.70 -25.15 -14.98
CA ASN A 5 -10.15 -24.70 -13.67
C ASN A 5 -8.95 -24.21 -12.83
N ARG A 6 -8.53 -22.96 -13.05
CA ARG A 6 -7.44 -22.35 -12.28
C ARG A 6 -7.89 -22.15 -10.82
N ARG A 7 -7.29 -22.89 -9.89
CA ARG A 7 -7.38 -22.63 -8.45
C ARG A 7 -6.30 -21.65 -8.01
N SER A 8 -6.66 -20.71 -7.13
CA SER A 8 -5.73 -19.77 -6.51
C SER A 8 -6.01 -19.67 -5.01
N VAL A 9 -5.00 -19.92 -4.18
CA VAL A 9 -5.02 -19.69 -2.73
C VAL A 9 -3.88 -18.72 -2.44
N ALA A 10 -4.21 -17.54 -1.93
CA ALA A 10 -3.23 -16.47 -1.69
C ALA A 10 -3.40 -15.95 -0.26
N SER A 11 -2.30 -15.97 0.49
CA SER A 11 -2.22 -15.42 1.85
C SER A 11 -1.40 -14.14 1.81
N PHE A 12 -1.79 -13.14 2.61
CA PHE A 12 -1.11 -11.85 2.70
C PHE A 12 -0.75 -11.59 4.15
N TYR A 13 0.53 -11.34 4.41
CA TYR A 13 1.04 -10.94 5.72
C TYR A 13 1.33 -9.44 5.66
N ASN A 14 0.41 -8.65 6.18
CA ASN A 14 0.46 -7.19 6.12
C ASN A 14 0.78 -6.61 7.51
N PRO A 15 1.20 -5.33 7.59
CA PRO A 15 1.37 -4.63 8.87
C PRO A 15 0.08 -4.61 9.71
N ALA A 16 0.23 -4.31 11.00
CA ALA A 16 -0.91 -4.02 11.86
C ALA A 16 -1.66 -2.76 11.36
N PHE A 17 -2.97 -2.67 11.63
CA PHE A 17 -3.78 -1.53 11.21
C PHE A 17 -3.28 -0.20 11.78
N GLU A 18 -2.74 -0.22 12.99
CA GLU A 18 -2.19 0.94 13.69
C GLU A 18 -0.71 1.20 13.38
N ALA A 19 -0.08 0.42 12.50
CA ALA A 19 1.34 0.58 12.20
C ALA A 19 1.58 1.86 11.38
N THR A 20 2.51 2.69 11.87
CA THR A 20 3.09 3.79 11.09
C THR A 20 4.09 3.23 10.08
N ILE A 21 3.93 3.63 8.82
CA ILE A 21 4.75 3.20 7.69
C ILE A 21 5.49 4.42 7.15
N SER A 22 6.81 4.34 7.09
CA SER A 22 7.65 5.39 6.50
C SER A 22 8.88 4.78 5.83
N PRO A 23 9.52 5.52 4.90
CA PRO A 23 10.78 5.10 4.31
C PRO A 23 11.89 4.92 5.36
N THR A 24 12.72 3.90 5.21
CA THR A 24 13.84 3.65 6.13
C THR A 24 14.99 4.66 5.95
N VAL A 25 15.67 4.97 7.05
CA VAL A 25 16.84 5.88 7.10
C VAL A 25 18.03 5.39 6.27
N GLU A 26 18.20 4.08 6.09
CA GLU A 26 19.26 3.52 5.22
C GLU A 26 18.90 3.51 3.72
N GLY A 27 17.69 3.95 3.36
CA GLY A 27 17.19 3.98 1.97
C GLY A 27 17.74 5.11 1.10
N GLY A 28 18.65 5.94 1.64
CA GLY A 28 19.27 7.07 0.94
C GLY A 28 18.39 8.32 0.87
N ALA A 29 19.04 9.48 0.84
CA ALA A 29 18.46 10.84 0.86
C ALA A 29 17.59 11.23 -0.38
N GLY A 30 17.08 10.26 -1.14
CA GLY A 30 16.01 10.43 -2.13
C GLY A 30 14.65 9.91 -1.65
N ALA A 31 14.61 9.13 -0.57
CA ALA A 31 13.38 8.55 -0.01
C ALA A 31 12.63 9.50 0.94
N GLY A 32 13.27 10.58 1.42
CA GLY A 32 12.70 11.51 2.41
C GLY A 32 11.69 12.53 1.88
N GLY A 33 11.15 12.35 0.68
CA GLY A 33 10.19 13.29 0.09
C GLY A 33 9.29 12.77 -1.03
N GLU A 34 9.58 11.60 -1.62
CA GLU A 34 8.73 10.99 -2.66
C GLU A 34 7.58 10.15 -2.07
N TYR A 35 7.79 9.55 -0.89
CA TYR A 35 6.80 8.70 -0.23
C TYR A 35 6.43 9.29 1.14
N PRO A 36 5.12 9.32 1.47
CA PRO A 36 4.66 9.86 2.74
C PRO A 36 4.95 8.89 3.90
N GLU A 37 4.97 9.44 5.11
CA GLU A 37 4.68 8.68 6.32
C GLU A 37 3.16 8.59 6.51
N TYR A 38 2.62 7.40 6.81
CA TYR A 38 1.17 7.18 6.97
C TYR A 38 0.86 6.01 7.90
N VAL A 39 -0.38 5.92 8.39
CA VAL A 39 -0.88 4.75 9.13
C VAL A 39 -1.46 3.70 8.17
N PHE A 40 -1.05 2.44 8.32
CA PHE A 40 -1.43 1.37 7.38
C PHE A 40 -2.96 1.19 7.23
N GLY A 41 -3.72 1.32 8.32
CA GLY A 41 -5.18 1.24 8.28
C GLY A 41 -5.82 2.31 7.39
N GLU A 42 -5.34 3.55 7.48
CA GLU A 42 -5.85 4.67 6.68
C GLU A 42 -5.50 4.48 5.19
N TYR A 43 -4.31 3.98 4.89
CA TYR A 43 -3.94 3.58 3.53
C TYR A 43 -4.88 2.50 2.98
N MET A 44 -5.26 1.53 3.80
CA MET A 44 -6.16 0.45 3.38
C MET A 44 -7.57 0.95 3.06
N ASP A 45 -8.05 2.00 3.73
CA ASP A 45 -9.33 2.65 3.43
C ASP A 45 -9.32 3.35 2.05
N VAL A 46 -8.19 3.95 1.67
CA VAL A 46 -8.00 4.52 0.33
C VAL A 46 -7.86 3.39 -0.70
N TYR A 47 -7.03 2.39 -0.42
CA TYR A 47 -6.81 1.23 -1.30
C TYR A 47 -8.13 0.50 -1.63
N ALA A 48 -9.02 0.32 -0.66
CA ALA A 48 -10.29 -0.37 -0.87
C ALA A 48 -11.16 0.32 -1.93
N LYS A 49 -11.04 1.64 -2.08
CA LYS A 49 -11.80 2.45 -3.04
C LYS A 49 -11.10 2.55 -4.40
N GLN A 50 -9.77 2.52 -4.42
CA GLN A 50 -8.94 2.80 -5.61
C GLN A 50 -8.12 1.59 -6.08
N LYS A 51 -8.47 0.37 -5.66
CA LYS A 51 -7.69 -0.85 -5.90
C LYS A 51 -7.28 -1.06 -7.36
N PHE A 52 -8.19 -0.74 -8.28
CA PHE A 52 -8.05 -0.96 -9.72
C PHE A 52 -7.71 0.32 -10.49
N ASP A 53 -7.53 1.44 -9.79
CA ASP A 53 -7.09 2.72 -10.36
C ASP A 53 -5.56 2.86 -10.30
N ALA A 54 -5.05 4.00 -10.77
CA ALA A 54 -3.64 4.37 -10.65
C ALA A 54 -3.15 4.26 -9.19
N LYS A 55 -1.87 3.96 -9.01
CA LYS A 55 -1.31 3.68 -7.68
C LYS A 55 -0.94 4.96 -6.96
N GLU A 56 -0.33 5.87 -7.70
CA GLU A 56 0.29 7.09 -7.23
C GLU A 56 -0.68 7.97 -6.43
N PRO A 57 -1.96 8.15 -6.83
CA PRO A 57 -2.93 8.93 -6.05
C PRO A 57 -3.23 8.39 -4.65
N ARG A 58 -2.94 7.11 -4.37
CA ARG A 58 -3.16 6.52 -3.02
C ARG A 58 -2.18 7.07 -1.99
N PHE A 59 -0.95 7.35 -2.41
CA PHE A 59 0.07 7.92 -1.52
C PHE A 59 -0.24 9.39 -1.24
N GLU A 60 -0.69 10.15 -2.25
CA GLU A 60 -1.11 11.54 -2.07
C GLU A 60 -2.36 11.71 -1.20
N ALA A 61 -3.27 10.73 -1.25
CA ALA A 61 -4.52 10.75 -0.48
C ALA A 61 -4.38 10.19 0.95
N SER A 62 -3.26 9.50 1.26
CA SER A 62 -3.01 9.01 2.61
C SER A 62 -2.51 10.16 3.48
N PRO A 63 -3.09 10.41 4.66
CA PRO A 63 -2.67 11.50 5.53
C PRO A 63 -1.18 11.38 5.87
N SER A 64 -0.45 12.49 5.75
CA SER A 64 0.89 12.59 6.33
C SER A 64 0.78 12.70 7.85
N TYR A 65 1.45 11.79 8.56
CA TYR A 65 1.60 11.88 10.02
C TYR A 65 2.80 12.74 10.41
#